data_AF-A0A2A4Q020-F1
#
_entry.id   AF-A0A2A4Q020-F1
#
_cell.length_a   1.000
_cell.length_b   1.000
_cell.length_c   1.000
_cell.angle_alpha   90.00
_cell.angle_beta   90.00
_cell.angle_gamma   90.00
#
_symmetry.space_group_name_H-M   'P 1'
#
loop_
_entity.id
_entity.type
_entity.pdbx_description
1 polymer ?
#
loop_
_entity_poly.entity_id
_entity_poly.type
_entity_poly.pdbx_seq_one_letter_code
_entity_poly.pdbx_strand_id
1 'polypeptide(L)'
;MVSFATIDPWLLTMQGPGLGIVENGTLAVENDTTVYACPSDGFDASNASTIIDGSRHVTMPGLVNTHFHSSMTLLRGGAQDMPEIEWMNRGVGPLGAHVNQDDSLVGSKLAVV
;
A
#
# COMPACT_ATOMS: atom_id res chain seq x y z
N MET A 1 23.92 3.45 -8.36
CA MET A 1 24.06 3.35 -6.89
C MET A 1 22.68 3.00 -6.36
N VAL A 2 22.57 2.02 -5.46
CA VAL A 2 21.27 1.58 -4.94
C VAL A 2 20.65 2.70 -4.10
N SER A 3 19.41 3.08 -4.41
CA SER A 3 18.68 4.13 -3.69
C SER A 3 18.37 3.67 -2.26
N PHE A 4 17.72 2.53 -2.10
CA PHE A 4 17.54 1.91 -0.79
C PHE A 4 17.55 0.39 -0.89
N ALA A 5 17.89 -0.25 0.23
CA ALA A 5 17.74 -1.68 0.39
C ALA A 5 17.09 -2.02 1.73
N THR A 6 16.16 -2.96 1.72
CA THR A 6 15.61 -3.60 2.93
C THR A 6 16.32 -4.93 3.14
N ILE A 7 16.96 -5.12 4.29
CA ILE A 7 17.82 -6.27 4.60
C ILE A 7 17.16 -7.16 5.66
N ASP A 8 17.24 -8.47 5.48
CA ASP A 8 16.70 -9.51 6.37
C ASP A 8 15.18 -9.55 6.64
N PRO A 9 14.26 -9.03 5.78
CA PRO A 9 12.84 -9.33 5.92
C PRO A 9 12.50 -10.76 5.53
N TRP A 10 11.28 -11.15 5.88
CA TRP A 10 10.54 -12.14 5.11
C TRP A 10 10.12 -11.49 3.79
N LEU A 11 10.74 -11.88 2.69
CA LEU A 11 10.45 -11.31 1.38
C LEU A 11 9.42 -12.17 0.65
N LEU A 12 8.26 -11.60 0.32
CA LEU A 12 7.22 -12.24 -0.48
C LEU A 12 7.30 -11.72 -1.91
N THR A 13 7.89 -12.52 -2.81
CA THR A 13 8.12 -12.09 -4.19
C THR A 13 6.88 -12.22 -5.08
N MET A 14 5.88 -12.99 -4.65
CA MET A 14 4.71 -13.39 -5.45
C MET A 14 5.09 -14.09 -6.78
N GLN A 15 6.31 -14.64 -6.88
CA GLN A 15 6.75 -15.44 -8.02
C GLN A 15 6.53 -16.94 -7.76
N GLY A 16 6.22 -17.68 -8.83
CA GLY A 16 5.96 -19.13 -8.76
C GLY A 16 4.62 -19.47 -8.10
N PRO A 17 4.40 -20.73 -7.70
CA PRO A 17 3.20 -21.12 -6.97
C PRO A 17 3.21 -20.57 -5.53
N GLY A 18 2.13 -19.90 -5.12
CA GLY A 18 1.97 -19.37 -3.77
C GLY A 18 2.56 -17.96 -3.60
N LEU A 19 3.15 -17.69 -2.42
CA LEU A 19 3.62 -16.35 -2.03
C LEU A 19 5.08 -16.05 -2.45
N GLY A 20 5.82 -17.04 -2.94
CA GLY A 20 7.23 -16.87 -3.32
C GLY A 20 8.10 -16.38 -2.15
N ILE A 21 8.02 -17.07 -1.00
CA ILE A 21 8.67 -16.67 0.26
C ILE A 21 10.19 -16.88 0.18
N VAL A 22 10.95 -15.84 0.54
CA VAL A 22 12.39 -15.88 0.78
C VAL A 22 12.65 -15.47 2.23
N GLU A 23 13.18 -16.40 3.01
CA GLU A 23 13.62 -16.15 4.38
C GLU A 23 14.96 -15.40 4.37
N ASN A 24 15.13 -14.41 5.26
CA ASN A 24 16.29 -13.52 5.28
C ASN A 24 16.59 -12.94 3.88
N GLY A 25 15.56 -12.35 3.28
CA GLY A 25 15.64 -11.78 1.95
C GLY A 25 16.33 -10.42 1.95
N THR A 26 16.58 -9.89 0.76
CA THR A 26 16.94 -8.50 0.54
C THR A 26 16.18 -7.98 -0.67
N LEU A 27 15.54 -6.81 -0.53
CA LEU A 27 15.00 -6.04 -1.64
C LEU A 27 15.89 -4.81 -1.83
N ALA A 28 16.41 -4.60 -3.04
CA ALA A 28 17.15 -3.38 -3.38
C ALA A 28 16.52 -2.68 -4.58
N VAL A 29 16.43 -1.36 -4.49
CA VAL A 29 15.81 -0.50 -5.49
C VAL A 29 16.81 0.55 -5.97
N GLU A 30 16.91 0.71 -7.28
CA GLU A 30 17.66 1.77 -7.94
C GLU A 30 16.73 2.48 -8.95
N ASN A 31 16.59 3.81 -8.83
CA ASN A 31 15.77 4.64 -9.72
C ASN A 31 14.36 4.04 -9.97
N ASP A 32 13.63 3.78 -8.88
CA ASP A 32 12.26 3.22 -8.89
C ASP A 32 12.13 1.80 -9.48
N THR A 33 13.26 1.13 -9.72
CA THR A 33 13.30 -0.23 -10.25
C THR A 33 13.90 -1.18 -9.24
N THR A 34 13.24 -2.31 -9.00
CA THR A 34 13.82 -3.41 -8.22
C THR A 34 15.01 -4.00 -8.98
N VAL A 35 16.20 -3.91 -8.40
CA VAL A 35 17.44 -4.46 -8.96
C VAL A 35 17.91 -5.73 -8.24
N TYR A 36 17.36 -6.00 -7.06
CA TYR A 36 17.63 -7.21 -6.28
C TYR A 36 16.41 -7.62 -5.45
N ALA A 37 16.09 -8.91 -5.42
CA ALA A 37 14.97 -9.48 -4.66
C ALA A 37 15.24 -10.96 -4.35
N CYS A 38 16.33 -11.23 -3.64
CA CYS A 38 16.88 -12.58 -3.40
C CYS A 38 17.30 -12.73 -1.92
N PRO A 39 17.80 -13.88 -1.46
CA PRO A 39 18.40 -14.00 -0.12
C PRO A 39 19.51 -12.97 0.14
N SER A 40 19.73 -12.58 1.40
CA SER A 40 20.71 -11.54 1.79
C SER A 40 22.18 -11.91 1.56
N ASP A 41 22.49 -13.21 1.38
CA ASP A 41 23.87 -13.74 1.35
C ASP A 41 24.73 -13.24 0.16
N GLY A 42 24.10 -12.68 -0.87
CA GLY A 42 24.77 -12.15 -2.07
C GLY A 42 24.71 -10.63 -2.24
N PHE A 43 24.16 -9.88 -1.28
CA PHE A 43 23.99 -8.42 -1.43
C PHE A 43 24.99 -7.62 -0.58
N ASP A 44 25.80 -6.78 -1.23
CA ASP A 44 26.67 -5.83 -0.54
C ASP A 44 25.89 -4.57 -0.18
N ALA A 45 25.40 -4.52 1.06
CA ALA A 45 24.61 -3.41 1.59
C ALA A 45 25.36 -2.08 1.63
N SER A 46 26.70 -2.07 1.58
CA SER A 46 27.49 -0.82 1.58
C SER A 46 27.27 0.04 0.33
N ASN A 47 26.70 -0.54 -0.73
CA ASN A 47 26.39 0.17 -1.98
C ASN A 47 25.00 0.85 -2.00
N ALA A 48 24.22 0.72 -0.92
CA ALA A 48 22.90 1.35 -0.77
C ALA A 48 22.99 2.68 -0.03
N SER A 49 22.35 3.72 -0.56
CA SER A 49 22.33 5.04 0.08
C SER A 49 21.49 5.06 1.37
N THR A 50 20.48 4.19 1.44
CA THR A 50 19.64 3.97 2.62
C THR A 50 19.50 2.47 2.87
N ILE A 51 19.74 2.06 4.11
CA ILE A 51 19.54 0.67 4.55
C ILE A 51 18.38 0.65 5.54
N ILE A 52 17.42 -0.23 5.28
CA ILE A 52 16.26 -0.48 6.14
C ILE A 52 16.45 -1.87 6.76
N ASP A 53 16.51 -1.94 8.08
CA ASP A 53 16.49 -3.20 8.81
C ASP A 53 15.07 -3.79 8.74
N GLY A 54 14.92 -4.82 7.90
CA GLY A 54 13.68 -5.56 7.72
C GLY A 54 13.53 -6.72 8.70
N SER A 55 14.45 -6.91 9.64
CA SER A 55 14.35 -8.00 10.61
C SER A 55 13.01 -7.92 11.36
N ARG A 56 12.31 -9.06 11.43
CA ARG A 56 10.94 -9.20 11.99
C ARG A 56 9.84 -8.49 11.19
N HIS A 57 10.11 -8.05 9.97
CA HIS A 57 9.13 -7.46 9.07
C HIS A 57 8.96 -8.31 7.81
N VAL A 58 7.89 -8.00 7.07
CA VAL A 58 7.61 -8.56 5.75
C VAL A 58 7.83 -7.47 4.71
N THR A 59 8.55 -7.80 3.64
CA THR A 59 8.63 -6.98 2.43
C THR A 59 7.87 -7.69 1.32
N MET A 60 6.98 -6.97 0.64
CA MET A 60 6.13 -7.53 -0.42
C MET A 60 5.75 -6.44 -1.42
N PRO A 61 5.28 -6.80 -2.63
CA PRO A 61 4.64 -5.84 -3.52
C PRO A 61 3.54 -5.06 -2.81
N GLY A 62 3.44 -3.77 -3.13
CA GLY A 62 2.34 -2.94 -2.65
C GLY A 62 1.00 -3.53 -3.08
N LEU A 63 0.01 -3.45 -2.18
CA LEU A 63 -1.33 -3.91 -2.48
C LEU A 63 -1.98 -3.02 -3.54
N VAL A 64 -2.60 -3.63 -4.56
CA VAL A 64 -3.32 -2.90 -5.62
C VAL A 64 -4.81 -2.88 -5.27
N ASN A 65 -5.32 -1.73 -4.85
CA ASN A 65 -6.75 -1.53 -4.65
C ASN A 65 -7.43 -1.25 -6.00
N THR A 66 -8.19 -2.22 -6.51
CA THR A 66 -8.80 -2.17 -7.84
C THR A 66 -10.11 -1.39 -7.91
N HIS A 67 -10.72 -1.05 -6.76
CA HIS A 67 -11.98 -0.33 -6.72
C HIS A 67 -12.17 0.44 -5.41
N PHE A 68 -12.29 1.77 -5.49
CA PHE A 68 -12.51 2.63 -4.34
C PHE A 68 -13.12 3.97 -4.74
N HIS A 69 -13.84 4.60 -3.80
CA HIS A 69 -14.41 5.95 -3.94
C HIS A 69 -13.64 6.92 -3.03
N SER A 70 -12.52 7.47 -3.52
CA SER A 70 -11.57 8.20 -2.69
C SER A 70 -12.16 9.43 -1.98
N SER A 71 -12.97 10.23 -2.67
CA SER A 71 -13.61 11.42 -2.11
C SER A 71 -14.60 11.09 -0.98
N MET A 72 -15.25 9.93 -1.05
CA MET A 72 -16.24 9.49 -0.04
C MET A 72 -15.60 9.09 1.29
N THR A 73 -14.27 9.10 1.41
CA THR A 73 -13.56 8.83 2.66
C THR A 73 -13.99 9.78 3.79
N LEU A 74 -14.34 11.03 3.49
CA LEU A 74 -14.89 11.96 4.48
C LEU A 74 -16.28 11.58 4.99
N LEU A 75 -17.03 10.78 4.23
CA LEU A 75 -18.36 10.30 4.61
C LEU A 75 -18.30 8.99 5.41
N ARG A 76 -17.09 8.49 5.72
CA ARG A 76 -16.88 7.23 6.44
C ARG A 76 -17.62 7.26 7.78
N GLY A 77 -18.56 6.33 7.95
CA GLY A 77 -19.37 6.21 9.17
C GLY A 77 -20.64 7.06 9.19
N GLY A 78 -20.89 7.92 8.19
CA GLY A 78 -22.04 8.83 8.18
C GLY A 78 -23.40 8.17 7.87
N ALA A 79 -23.40 6.96 7.33
CA ALA A 79 -24.61 6.21 6.94
C ALA A 79 -24.43 4.72 7.23
N GLN A 80 -24.35 4.37 8.52
CA GLN A 80 -24.27 2.98 9.01
C GLN A 80 -25.64 2.46 9.45
N ASP A 81 -25.75 1.15 9.65
CA ASP A 81 -26.90 0.47 10.28
C ASP A 81 -28.27 0.76 9.65
N MET A 82 -28.31 0.85 8.32
CA MET A 82 -29.54 1.08 7.56
C MET A 82 -29.75 0.00 6.48
N PRO A 83 -31.00 -0.24 6.02
CA PRO A 83 -31.27 -1.18 4.94
C PRO A 83 -30.53 -0.78 3.66
N GLU A 84 -29.98 -1.76 2.93
CA GLU A 84 -29.22 -1.54 1.70
C GLU A 84 -29.96 -0.65 0.69
N ILE A 85 -31.25 -0.93 0.47
CA ILE A 85 -32.10 -0.18 -0.48
C ILE A 85 -32.27 1.30 -0.11
N GLU A 86 -32.07 1.63 1.18
CA GLU A 86 -32.14 2.99 1.70
C GLU A 86 -30.78 3.68 1.72
N TRP A 87 -29.69 2.93 1.77
CA TRP A 87 -28.35 3.49 1.99
C TRP A 87 -27.98 4.57 0.98
N MET A 88 -28.21 4.32 -0.32
CA MET A 88 -27.93 5.30 -1.36
C MET A 88 -28.87 6.52 -1.27
N ASN A 89 -30.18 6.29 -1.26
CA ASN A 89 -31.16 7.37 -1.45
C ASN A 89 -31.47 8.17 -0.17
N ARG A 90 -31.28 7.56 1.01
CA ARG A 90 -31.62 8.15 2.32
C ARG A 90 -30.40 8.35 3.23
N GLY A 91 -29.26 7.73 2.91
CA GLY A 91 -28.03 7.81 3.70
C GLY A 91 -26.93 8.59 2.99
N VAL A 92 -26.08 7.88 2.26
CA VAL A 92 -24.84 8.43 1.69
C VAL A 92 -25.09 9.43 0.55
N GLY A 93 -26.14 9.24 -0.25
CA GLY A 93 -26.46 10.13 -1.38
C GLY A 93 -26.77 11.56 -0.91
N PRO A 94 -27.70 11.76 0.04
CA PRO A 94 -27.96 13.07 0.64
C PRO A 94 -26.71 13.71 1.26
N LEU A 95 -25.87 12.93 1.97
CA LEU A 95 -24.60 13.45 2.51
C LEU A 95 -23.65 13.87 1.39
N GLY A 96 -23.53 13.05 0.34
CA GLY A 96 -22.71 13.30 -0.84
C GLY A 96 -23.12 14.55 -1.61
N ALA A 97 -24.41 14.92 -1.59
CA ALA A 97 -24.90 16.14 -2.23
C ALA A 97 -24.33 17.43 -1.60
N HIS A 98 -23.81 17.36 -0.38
CA HIS A 98 -23.16 18.48 0.31
C HIS A 98 -21.63 18.51 0.14
N VAL A 99 -21.04 17.48 -0.46
CA VAL A 99 -19.59 17.40 -0.70
C VAL A 99 -19.24 18.31 -1.88
N ASN A 100 -18.41 19.32 -1.63
CA ASN A 100 -17.89 20.19 -2.67
C ASN A 100 -16.51 19.73 -3.18
N GLN A 101 -15.89 20.52 -4.05
CA GLN A 101 -14.59 20.19 -4.64
C GLN A 101 -13.44 20.17 -3.61
N ASP A 102 -13.45 21.09 -2.66
CA ASP A 102 -12.42 21.16 -1.62
C ASP A 102 -12.54 19.96 -0.67
N ASP A 103 -13.77 19.59 -0.30
CA ASP A 103 -14.04 18.38 0.46
C ASP A 103 -13.56 17.13 -0.30
N SER A 104 -13.86 17.05 -1.60
CA SER A 104 -13.42 15.94 -2.44
C SER A 104 -11.90 15.83 -2.47
N LEU A 105 -11.18 16.94 -2.58
CA LEU A 105 -9.72 16.97 -2.56
C LEU A 105 -9.17 16.48 -1.22
N VAL A 106 -9.72 16.96 -0.10
CA VAL A 106 -9.30 16.54 1.24
C VAL A 106 -9.61 15.07 1.47
N GLY A 107 -10.79 14.60 1.06
CA GLY A 107 -11.20 13.20 1.18
C GLY A 107 -10.33 12.27 0.36
N SER A 108 -10.01 12.65 -0.88
CA SER A 108 -9.09 11.87 -1.72
C SER A 108 -7.67 11.84 -1.13
N LYS A 109 -7.17 12.93 -0.56
CA LYS A 109 -5.85 12.93 0.12
C LYS A 109 -5.84 12.01 1.35
N LEU A 110 -6.92 12.01 2.13
CA LEU A 110 -7.06 11.12 3.28
C LEU A 110 -7.14 9.63 2.86
N ALA A 111 -7.57 9.36 1.62
CA ALA A 111 -7.63 8.00 1.08
C ALA A 111 -6.27 7.46 0.61
N VAL A 112 -5.28 8.32 0.38
CA VAL A 112 -3.93 7.90 -0.03
C VAL A 112 -3.15 7.42 1.18
N VAL A 113 -2.60 6.20 1.06
CA VAL A 113 -1.69 5.56 2.01
C VAL A 113 -0.35 5.34 1.32
#